data_AF-A0A4S8QBI9-F1
#
_entry.id   AF-A0A4S8QBI9-F1
#
_cell.length_a   1.000
_cell.length_b   1.000
_cell.length_c   1.000
_cell.angle_alpha   90.00
_cell.angle_beta   90.00
_cell.angle_gamma   90.00
#
_symmetry.space_group_name_H-M   'P 1'
#
loop_
_entity.id
_entity.type
_entity.pdbx_description
1 polymer ?
#
loop_
_entity_poly.entity_id
_entity_poly.type
_entity_poly.pdbx_seq_one_letter_code
_entity_poly.pdbx_strand_id
1 'polypeptide(L)' 'MTVVEFGDRFTWHKAARSADQGGNCVCVATDNDRTGIRDSKEGPTGPALWVDSVSWKALHAHVAR' A
#
# COMPACT_ATOMS: atom_id res chain seq x y z
N MET A 1 -8.71 -8.45 -3.65
CA MET A 1 -7.69 -7.73 -2.84
C MET A 1 -7.53 -8.52 -1.55
N THR A 2 -6.33 -8.98 -1.21
CA THR A 2 -6.09 -9.88 -0.06
C THR A 2 -5.46 -9.08 1.07
N VAL A 3 -5.88 -9.32 2.32
CA VAL A 3 -5.26 -8.69 3.49
C VAL A 3 -3.87 -9.29 3.73
N VAL A 4 -2.89 -8.46 4.06
CA VAL A 4 -1.52 -8.87 4.39
C VAL A 4 -1.17 -8.35 5.78
N GLU A 5 -0.66 -9.22 6.65
CA GLU A 5 -0.32 -8.88 8.02
C GLU A 5 1.14 -8.42 8.13
N PHE A 6 1.35 -7.23 8.70
CA PHE A 6 2.69 -6.69 8.98
C PHE A 6 2.96 -6.45 10.47
N GLY A 7 2.04 -6.84 11.36
CA GLY A 7 2.22 -6.65 12.81
C GLY A 7 2.14 -5.19 13.28
N ASP A 8 1.71 -4.27 12.40
CA ASP A 8 1.31 -2.92 12.76
C ASP A 8 -0.22 -2.83 12.96
N ARG A 9 -0.73 -1.63 13.27
CA ARG A 9 -2.15 -1.40 13.57
C ARG A 9 -3.03 -1.19 12.31
N PHE A 10 -2.45 -1.22 11.12
CA PHE A 10 -3.14 -0.86 9.89
C PHE A 10 -3.60 -2.10 9.13
N THR A 11 -4.77 -2.01 8.50
CA THR A 11 -5.26 -3.08 7.61
C THR A 11 -4.66 -2.88 6.22
N TRP A 12 -3.65 -3.69 5.90
CA TRP A 12 -2.98 -3.63 4.61
C TRP A 12 -3.61 -4.57 3.59
N HIS A 13 -3.78 -4.06 2.38
CA HIS A 13 -4.36 -4.78 1.27
C HIS A 13 -3.36 -4.92 0.13
N LYS A 14 -3.09 -6.15 -0.30
CA LYS A 14 -2.32 -6.44 -1.52
C LYS A 14 -3.08 -5.97 -2.75
N ALA A 15 -2.44 -5.15 -3.59
CA ALA A 15 -2.98 -4.68 -4.86
C ALA A 15 -3.41 -5.86 -5.76
N ALA A 16 -4.58 -5.73 -6.40
CA ALA A 16 -5.15 -6.81 -7.22
C ALA A 16 -4.34 -7.16 -8.48
N ARG A 17 -3.44 -6.27 -8.92
CA ARG A 17 -2.53 -6.48 -10.05
C ARG A 17 -1.19 -7.10 -9.65
N SER A 18 -0.94 -7.34 -8.36
CA SER A 18 0.24 -8.06 -7.91
C SER A 18 0.02 -9.57 -8.06
N ALA A 19 0.87 -10.23 -8.84
CA ALA A 19 0.86 -11.67 -9.03
C ALA A 19 1.53 -12.40 -7.85
N ASP A 20 1.17 -13.67 -7.64
CA ASP A 20 1.69 -14.52 -6.56
C ASP A 20 3.09 -15.09 -6.87
N GLN A 21 4.00 -14.25 -7.37
CA GLN A 21 5.40 -14.63 -7.63
C GLN A 21 6.28 -14.52 -6.37
N GLY A 22 5.81 -15.06 -5.24
CA GLY A 22 6.65 -15.19 -4.04
C GLY A 22 6.96 -13.89 -3.28
N GLY A 23 6.02 -12.94 -3.18
CA GLY A 23 6.15 -11.78 -2.28
C GLY A 23 6.43 -10.43 -2.95
N ASN A 24 6.22 -10.31 -4.27
CA ASN A 24 6.38 -9.07 -5.03
C ASN A 24 5.12 -8.17 -5.04
N CYS A 25 4.59 -7.83 -3.86
CA CYS A 25 3.29 -7.18 -3.77
C CYS A 25 3.38 -5.75 -3.25
N VAL A 26 2.74 -4.83 -3.97
CA VAL A 26 2.45 -3.49 -3.43
C VAL A 26 1.24 -3.63 -2.53
N CYS A 27 1.39 -3.17 -1.29
CA CYS A 27 0.36 -3.15 -0.27
C CYS A 27 -0.07 -1.71 0.00
N VAL A 28 -1.37 -1.50 0.13
CA VAL A 28 -1.96 -0.20 0.47
C VAL A 28 -2.81 -0.29 1.74
N ALA A 29 -2.76 0.74 2.56
CA ALA A 29 -3.60 0.90 3.75
C ALA A 29 -4.19 2.31 3.80
N THR A 30 -5.34 2.45 4.44
CA THR A 30 -5.97 3.76 4.69
C THR A 30 -5.87 4.09 6.18
N ASP A 31 -5.39 5.29 6.50
CA ASP A 31 -5.36 5.85 7.85
C ASP A 31 -5.95 7.27 7.81
N ASN A 32 -7.23 7.39 8.14
CA ASN A 32 -7.97 8.65 8.07
C ASN A 32 -7.84 9.35 6.71
N ASP A 33 -7.12 10.47 6.66
CA ASP A 33 -6.91 11.32 5.49
C ASP A 33 -5.61 10.99 4.73
N ARG A 34 -4.99 9.83 5.01
CA ARG A 34 -3.75 9.39 4.39
C ARG A 34 -3.85 7.98 3.84
N THR A 35 -3.06 7.73 2.79
CA THR A 35 -2.88 6.42 2.18
C THR A 35 -1.43 5.99 2.36
N GLY A 36 -1.24 4.81 2.96
CA GLY A 36 0.05 4.16 3.11
C GLY A 36 0.33 3.26 1.92
N ILE A 37 1.58 3.22 1.47
CA ILE A 37 2.07 2.37 0.38
C ILE A 37 3.36 1.70 0.85
N ARG A 38 3.46 0.38 0.74
CA ARG A 38 4.70 -0.36 1.04
C ARG A 38 4.86 -1.59 0.16
N ASP A 39 6.09 -2.10 0.07
CA ASP A 39 6.39 -3.39 -0.55
C ASP A 39 6.36 -4.48 0.53
N SER A 40 5.68 -5.60 0.25
CA SER A 40 5.58 -6.71 1.20
C SER A 40 6.92 -7.37 1.55
N LYS A 41 7.96 -7.21 0.73
CA LYS A 41 9.28 -7.83 0.94
C LYS A 41 10.04 -7.28 2.12
N GLU A 42 9.79 -6.02 2.49
CA GLU A 42 10.51 -5.35 3.57
C GLU A 42 10.10 -5.87 4.96
N GLY A 43 9.17 -6.84 5.01
CA GLY A 43 8.69 -7.47 6.25
C GLY A 43 7.95 -6.50 7.17
N PRO A 44 7.63 -6.91 8.41
CA PRO A 44 6.90 -6.09 9.39
C PRO A 44 7.49 -4.70 9.63
N THR A 45 8.81 -4.62 9.71
CA THR A 45 9.55 -3.40 10.06
C THR A 45 9.89 -2.51 8.87
N GLY A 46 9.51 -2.92 7.66
CA GLY A 46 9.72 -2.15 6.44
C GLY A 46 9.06 -0.76 6.49
N PRO A 47 9.67 0.26 5.85
CA PRO A 47 9.08 1.58 5.81
C PRO A 47 7.82 1.60 4.93
N ALA A 48 6.89 2.50 5.27
CA ALA A 48 5.74 2.82 4.44
C ALA A 48 5.80 4.29 4.02
N LEU A 49 5.53 4.56 2.75
CA LEU A 49 5.28 5.92 2.27
C LEU A 49 3.84 6.29 2.61
N TRP A 50 3.67 7.37 3.37
CA TRP A 50 2.36 7.92 3.71
C TRP A 50 2.09 9.19 2.92
N VAL A 51 0.98 9.20 2.20
CA VAL A 51 0.57 10.30 1.32
C VAL A 51 -0.77 10.84 1.79
N ASP A 52 -0.89 12.16 1.95
CA ASP A 52 -2.18 12.78 2.27
C ASP A 52 -3.19 12.65 1.11
N SER A 53 -4.48 12.85 1.42
CA SER A 53 -5.57 12.65 0.48
C SER A 53 -5.53 13.60 -0.74
N VAL A 54 -4.93 14.79 -0.62
CA VAL A 54 -4.80 15.74 -1.73
C VAL A 54 -3.73 15.24 -2.68
N SER A 55 -2.57 14.90 -2.14
CA SER A 55 -1.43 14.35 -2.88
C SER A 55 -1.77 13.00 -3.52
N TRP A 56 -2.56 12.15 -2.85
CA TRP A 56 -3.01 10.86 -3.39
C TRP A 56 -3.92 11.03 -4.60
N LYS A 57 -4.87 11.97 -4.54
CA LYS A 57 -5.74 12.31 -5.69
C LYS A 57 -4.93 12.87 -6.86
N ALA A 58 -3.96 13.74 -6.58
CA ALA A 58 -3.07 14.30 -7.59
C ALA A 58 -2.23 13.21 -8.28
N LEU A 59 -1.68 12.27 -7.50
CA LEU A 59 -0.96 11.11 -8.03
C LEU A 59 -1.87 10.30 -8.96
N HIS A 60 -3.07 9.94 -8.51
CA HIS A 60 -4.04 9.20 -9.32
C HIS A 60 -4.35 9.91 -10.64
N ALA A 61 -4.57 11.22 -10.63
CA ALA A 61 -4.82 11.98 -11.86
C ALA A 61 -3.63 11.98 -12.84
N HIS A 62 -2.40 11.86 -12.33
CA HIS A 62 -1.19 11.83 -13.16
C HIS A 62 -0.87 10.44 -13.71
N VAL A 63 -1.17 9.37 -12.95
CA VAL A 63 -0.85 7.98 -13.32
C VAL A 63 -2.00 7.24 -13.99
N ALA A 64 -3.24 7.71 -13.85
CA ALA A 64 -4.38 7.20 -14.58
C ALA A 64 -4.21 7.53 -16.08
N ARG A 65 -3.85 6.52 -16.87
CA ARG A 65 -3.95 6.53 -18.33
C ARG A 65 -5.31 6.02 -18.77
#